data_AF-A0A5N5HMU8-F1
#
_entry.id   AF-A0A5N5HMU8-F1
#
_cell.length_a   1.000
_cell.length_b   1.000
_cell.length_c   1.000
_cell.angle_alpha   90.00
_cell.angle_beta   90.00
_cell.angle_gamma   90.00
#
_symmetry.space_group_name_H-M   'P 1'
#
loop_
_entity.id
_entity.type
_entity.pdbx_description
1 polymer ?
#
loop_
_entity_poly.entity_id
_entity_poly.type
_entity_poly.pdbx_seq_one_letter_code
_entity_poly.pdbx_strand_id
1 'polypeptide(L)'
;MEILNRLKISFDELADDDLKAIFLDMSCFFAGMNKDYVMKILDGCDLYPEIGISVLQERCLVTTIDDFTLVMHDLLRDMGRYIVHAESPDDPGKRSRLWRRDDVIDVLKNESVSTSAIKFYVKIMYLISMHIAHIINCISWMIQQYTTQ
;
A
#
# COMPACT_ATOMS: atom_id res chain seq x y z
N MET A 1 -5.41 22.76 4.71
CA MET A 1 -3.98 22.59 4.34
C MET A 1 -3.01 22.78 5.49
N GLU A 2 -3.25 23.71 6.43
CA GLU A 2 -2.30 23.99 7.51
C GLU A 2 -1.93 22.76 8.37
N ILE A 3 -2.91 21.92 8.72
CA ILE A 3 -2.68 20.69 9.49
C ILE A 3 -1.86 19.67 8.71
N LEU A 4 -2.19 19.44 7.43
CA LEU A 4 -1.47 18.48 6.57
C LEU A 4 -0.01 18.92 6.35
N ASN A 5 0.24 20.21 6.21
CA ASN A 5 1.59 20.75 6.08
C ASN A 5 2.44 20.53 7.33
N ARG A 6 1.83 20.63 8.53
CA ARG A 6 2.54 20.35 9.79
C ARG A 6 2.86 18.85 9.94
N LEU A 7 1.93 17.98 9.55
CA LEU A 7 2.16 16.53 9.56
C LEU A 7 3.21 16.10 8.54
N LYS A 8 3.33 16.82 7.41
CA LYS A 8 4.27 16.50 6.35
C LYS A 8 5.71 16.53 6.81
N ILE A 9 6.04 17.31 7.84
CA ILE A 9 7.37 17.36 8.45
C ILE A 9 7.81 15.95 8.88
N SER A 10 6.93 15.18 9.53
CA SER A 10 7.23 13.82 9.99
C SER A 10 7.51 12.84 8.84
N PHE A 11 6.90 13.07 7.67
CA PHE A 11 7.20 12.33 6.45
C PHE A 11 8.50 12.78 5.79
N ASP A 12 8.72 14.10 5.70
CA ASP A 12 9.92 14.68 5.07
C ASP A 12 11.20 14.25 5.80
N GLU A 13 11.13 14.08 7.13
CA GLU A 13 12.21 13.62 8.00
C GLU A 13 12.52 12.11 7.92
N LEU A 14 11.78 11.33 7.13
CA LEU A 14 12.11 9.91 6.90
C LEU A 14 13.45 9.81 6.14
N ALA A 15 14.34 8.95 6.64
CA ALA A 15 15.77 8.97 6.32
C ALA A 15 16.10 8.56 4.87
N ASP A 16 15.31 7.68 4.29
CA ASP A 16 15.51 7.14 2.94
C ASP A 16 14.18 7.03 2.17
N ASP A 17 14.31 6.77 0.87
CA ASP A 17 13.18 6.68 -0.06
C ASP A 17 12.36 5.40 0.13
N ASP A 18 12.92 4.34 0.70
CA ASP A 18 12.21 3.08 0.96
C ASP A 18 11.20 3.28 2.10
N LEU A 19 11.59 3.97 3.18
CA LEU A 19 10.70 4.36 4.27
C LEU A 19 9.55 5.24 3.76
N LYS A 20 9.86 6.19 2.87
CA LYS A 20 8.84 7.05 2.24
C LYS A 20 7.92 6.24 1.35
N ALA A 21 8.44 5.30 0.57
CA ALA A 21 7.65 4.40 -0.26
C ALA A 21 6.69 3.56 0.58
N ILE A 22 7.17 2.93 1.66
CA ILE A 22 6.33 2.15 2.59
C ILE A 22 5.24 3.04 3.20
N PHE A 23 5.57 4.25 3.66
CA PHE A 23 4.57 5.17 4.20
C PHE A 23 3.47 5.49 3.18
N LEU A 24 3.84 5.80 1.93
CA LEU A 24 2.89 6.10 0.87
C LEU A 24 2.04 4.87 0.52
N ASP A 25 2.64 3.69 0.45
CA ASP A 25 1.92 2.44 0.18
C ASP A 25 0.93 2.09 1.31
N MET A 26 1.32 2.33 2.56
CA MET A 26 0.43 2.23 3.73
C MET A 26 -0.75 3.20 3.63
N SER A 27 -0.50 4.45 3.24
CA SER A 27 -1.53 5.48 3.12
C SER A 27 -2.52 5.22 1.98
N CYS A 28 -2.04 4.60 0.90
CA CYS A 28 -2.82 4.37 -0.30
C CYS A 28 -3.57 3.03 -0.28
N PHE A 29 -2.96 1.95 0.20
CA PHE A 29 -3.46 0.58 0.01
C PHE A 29 -3.66 -0.20 1.30
N PHE A 30 -2.69 -0.14 2.21
CA PHE A 30 -2.57 -1.17 3.25
C PHE A 30 -3.13 -0.79 4.61
N ALA A 31 -3.65 0.42 4.79
CA ALA A 31 -4.36 0.80 6.01
C ALA A 31 -5.56 -0.13 6.28
N GLY A 32 -5.57 -0.78 7.45
CA GLY A 32 -6.57 -1.76 7.86
C GLY A 32 -6.29 -3.19 7.42
N MET A 33 -5.16 -3.47 6.76
CA MET A 33 -4.80 -4.82 6.32
C MET A 33 -4.00 -5.58 7.38
N ASN A 34 -4.01 -6.92 7.25
CA ASN A 34 -3.24 -7.79 8.10
C ASN A 34 -1.72 -7.55 7.94
N LYS A 35 -1.00 -7.39 9.05
CA LYS A 35 0.43 -7.09 9.13
C LYS A 35 1.26 -8.10 8.36
N ASP A 36 1.10 -9.40 8.63
CA ASP A 36 1.91 -10.45 7.99
C ASP A 36 1.71 -10.49 6.47
N TYR A 37 0.51 -10.15 6.01
CA TYR A 37 0.22 -10.03 4.60
C TYR A 37 0.95 -8.85 3.95
N VAL A 38 0.88 -7.67 4.59
CA VAL A 38 1.58 -6.46 4.13
C VAL A 38 3.09 -6.68 4.11
N MET A 39 3.64 -7.31 5.16
CA MET A 39 5.06 -7.69 5.24
C MET A 39 5.49 -8.50 4.02
N LYS A 40 4.75 -9.56 3.65
CA LYS A 40 5.10 -10.40 2.48
C LYS A 40 5.09 -9.62 1.16
N ILE A 41 4.14 -8.71 0.98
CA ILE A 41 4.06 -7.90 -0.25
C ILE A 41 5.24 -6.94 -0.35
N LEU A 42 5.54 -6.23 0.74
CA LEU A 42 6.64 -5.27 0.77
C LEU A 42 8.01 -5.96 0.62
N ASP A 43 8.18 -7.14 1.20
CA ASP A 43 9.38 -7.97 1.04
C ASP A 43 9.58 -8.40 -0.42
N GLY A 44 8.51 -8.84 -1.10
CA GLY A 44 8.53 -9.13 -2.55
C GLY A 44 8.75 -7.92 -3.47
N CYS A 45 8.81 -6.71 -2.89
CA CYS A 45 9.16 -5.46 -3.55
C CYS A 45 10.54 -4.94 -3.14
N ASP A 46 11.33 -5.73 -2.41
CA ASP A 46 12.67 -5.38 -1.92
C ASP A 46 12.67 -4.14 -0.98
N LEU A 47 11.58 -3.93 -0.22
CA LEU A 47 11.40 -2.76 0.68
C LEU A 47 11.70 -3.06 2.17
N TYR A 48 12.35 -4.19 2.49
CA TYR A 48 12.80 -4.53 3.86
C TYR A 48 11.80 -4.19 4.99
N PRO A 49 10.58 -4.75 4.96
CA PRO A 49 9.45 -4.25 5.74
C PRO A 49 9.60 -4.39 7.26
N GLU A 50 10.46 -5.30 7.74
CA GLU A 50 10.74 -5.43 9.18
C GLU A 50 11.30 -4.13 9.76
N ILE A 51 12.31 -3.58 9.08
CA ILE A 51 12.94 -2.32 9.48
C ILE A 51 11.96 -1.18 9.20
N GLY A 52 11.36 -1.17 8.01
CA GLY A 52 10.51 -0.07 7.58
C GLY A 52 9.29 0.15 8.47
N ILE A 53 8.55 -0.92 8.79
CA ILE A 53 7.37 -0.82 9.66
C ILE A 53 7.78 -0.47 11.10
N SER A 54 8.89 -1.01 11.62
CA SER A 54 9.38 -0.66 12.96
C SER A 54 9.64 0.85 13.08
N VAL A 55 10.36 1.44 12.11
CA VAL A 55 10.66 2.88 12.10
C VAL A 55 9.39 3.73 12.00
N LEU A 56 8.42 3.32 11.17
CA LEU A 56 7.14 4.04 11.06
C LEU A 56 6.31 3.95 12.35
N GLN A 57 6.40 2.84 13.09
CA GLN A 57 5.75 2.68 14.40
C GLN A 57 6.42 3.54 15.48
N GLU A 58 7.75 3.57 15.53
CA GLU A 58 8.51 4.43 16.45
C GLU A 58 8.21 5.91 16.27
N ARG A 59 7.88 6.32 15.03
CA ARG A 59 7.48 7.69 14.68
C ARG A 59 5.97 7.95 14.77
N CYS A 60 5.19 6.99 15.27
CA CYS A 60 3.73 7.08 15.35
C CYS A 60 3.03 7.34 14.00
N LEU A 61 3.67 6.96 12.89
CA LEU A 61 3.12 7.13 11.54
C LEU A 61 2.21 5.96 11.14
N VAL A 62 2.47 4.79 11.70
CA VAL A 62 1.66 3.57 11.59
C VAL A 62 1.54 2.96 12.97
N THR A 63 0.43 2.28 13.25
CA THR A 63 0.27 1.49 14.48
C THR A 63 -0.37 0.15 14.15
N THR A 64 -0.43 -0.75 15.13
CA THR A 64 -1.05 -2.06 14.98
C THR A 64 -2.18 -2.21 15.99
N ILE A 65 -3.32 -2.72 15.54
CA ILE A 65 -4.41 -3.18 16.38
C ILE A 65 -4.27 -4.69 16.56
N ASP A 66 -4.34 -5.14 17.80
CA ASP A 66 -4.28 -6.55 18.22
C ASP A 66 -3.08 -7.32 17.64
N ASP A 67 -1.94 -6.66 17.43
CA ASP A 67 -0.71 -7.19 16.80
C ASP A 67 -0.82 -7.69 15.35
N PHE A 68 -2.04 -7.79 14.80
CA PHE A 68 -2.27 -8.35 13.47
C PHE A 68 -2.72 -7.34 12.42
N THR A 69 -3.22 -6.16 12.77
CA THR A 69 -3.81 -5.23 11.79
C THR A 69 -3.07 -3.91 11.78
N LEU A 70 -2.44 -3.56 10.66
CA LEU A 70 -1.78 -2.27 10.51
C LEU A 70 -2.81 -1.19 10.26
N VAL A 71 -2.77 -0.10 11.02
CA VAL A 71 -3.65 1.05 10.84
C VAL A 71 -2.86 2.34 10.80
N MET A 72 -3.41 3.32 10.09
CA MET A 72 -2.87 4.67 9.96
C MET A 72 -3.97 5.64 10.32
N HIS A 73 -3.65 6.66 11.14
CA HIS A 73 -4.61 7.70 11.50
C HIS A 73 -5.11 8.42 10.25
N ASP A 74 -6.41 8.76 10.19
CA ASP A 74 -7.03 9.32 8.99
C ASP A 74 -6.28 10.55 8.45
N LEU A 75 -5.81 11.43 9.33
CA LEU A 75 -5.01 12.60 8.94
C LEU A 75 -3.67 12.24 8.27
N LEU A 76 -2.98 11.21 8.75
CA LEU A 76 -1.72 10.75 8.14
C LEU A 76 -1.99 10.07 6.80
N ARG A 77 -3.07 9.30 6.73
CA ARG A 77 -3.53 8.65 5.51
C ARG A 77 -3.88 9.68 4.44
N ASP A 78 -4.64 10.70 4.80
CA ASP A 78 -5.05 11.77 3.89
C ASP A 78 -3.87 12.64 3.48
N MET A 79 -2.89 12.84 4.38
CA MET A 79 -1.62 13.49 4.04
C MET A 79 -0.82 12.69 3.01
N GLY A 80 -0.62 11.39 3.19
CA GLY A 80 0.08 10.54 2.23
C GLY A 80 -0.60 10.54 0.85
N ARG A 81 -1.92 10.43 0.83
CA ARG A 81 -2.73 10.54 -0.39
C ARG A 81 -2.64 11.91 -1.05
N TYR A 82 -2.55 12.98 -0.26
CA TYR A 82 -2.32 14.32 -0.77
C TYR A 82 -0.94 14.47 -1.42
N ILE A 83 0.11 13.93 -0.80
CA ILE A 83 1.48 13.92 -1.37
C ILE A 83 1.46 13.25 -2.74
N VAL A 84 0.88 12.05 -2.85
CA VAL A 84 0.74 11.33 -4.13
C VAL A 84 -0.06 12.14 -5.17
N HIS A 85 -1.16 12.77 -4.75
CA HIS A 85 -1.96 13.59 -5.65
C HIS A 85 -1.18 14.82 -6.16
N ALA A 86 -0.36 15.43 -5.30
CA ALA A 86 0.42 16.62 -5.62
C ALA A 86 1.58 16.37 -6.59
N GLU A 87 2.03 15.11 -6.77
CA GLU A 87 3.03 14.76 -7.79
C GLU A 87 2.56 15.14 -9.20
N SER A 88 1.26 15.01 -9.47
CA SER A 88 0.64 15.39 -10.74
C SER A 88 -0.87 15.57 -10.55
N PRO A 89 -1.32 16.79 -10.17
CA PRO A 89 -2.73 17.04 -9.85
C PRO A 89 -3.67 16.75 -11.02
N ASP A 90 -3.28 17.14 -12.23
CA ASP A 90 -4.12 17.09 -13.43
C ASP A 90 -3.96 15.80 -14.26
N ASP A 91 -2.90 15.02 -14.02
CA ASP A 91 -2.61 13.79 -14.77
C ASP A 91 -2.31 12.64 -13.80
N PRO A 92 -3.33 11.83 -13.45
CA PRO A 92 -3.15 10.69 -12.55
C PRO A 92 -2.12 9.68 -13.06
N GLY A 93 -1.96 9.55 -14.38
CA GLY A 93 -1.03 8.59 -14.98
C GLY A 93 0.45 8.88 -14.70
N LYS A 94 0.77 10.11 -14.30
CA LYS A 94 2.13 10.51 -13.89
C LYS A 94 2.39 10.37 -12.40
N ARG A 95 1.37 10.04 -11.59
CA ARG A 95 1.53 9.82 -10.15
C ARG A 95 2.16 8.46 -9.90
N SER A 96 2.90 8.33 -8.81
CA SER A 96 3.54 7.11 -8.37
C SER A 96 2.53 6.08 -7.83
N ARG A 97 1.36 6.54 -7.34
CA ARG A 97 0.28 5.69 -6.80
C ARG A 97 -1.13 6.09 -7.30
N LEU A 98 -1.89 5.04 -7.59
CA LEU A 98 -3.30 4.91 -8.02
C LEU A 98 -4.52 4.95 -7.09
N TRP A 99 -4.52 5.49 -5.87
CA TRP A 99 -5.48 5.01 -4.84
C TRP A 99 -6.99 5.23 -5.09
N ARG A 100 -7.38 6.14 -6.00
CA ARG A 100 -8.79 6.39 -6.34
C ARG A 100 -9.24 5.53 -7.50
N ARG A 101 -10.42 4.90 -7.35
CA ARG A 101 -11.02 4.04 -8.38
C ARG A 101 -11.18 4.75 -9.73
N ASP A 102 -11.67 5.98 -9.73
CA ASP A 102 -11.92 6.74 -10.95
C ASP A 102 -10.61 7.05 -11.68
N ASP A 103 -9.58 7.47 -10.95
CA ASP A 103 -8.24 7.72 -11.51
C ASP A 103 -7.64 6.45 -12.16
N VAL A 104 -7.84 5.28 -11.53
CA VAL A 104 -7.41 3.98 -12.10
C VAL A 104 -8.14 3.69 -13.40
N ILE A 105 -9.47 3.88 -13.43
CA ILE A 105 -10.28 3.62 -14.62
C ILE A 105 -9.88 4.55 -15.77
N ASP A 106 -9.66 5.84 -15.47
CA ASP A 106 -9.28 6.84 -16.47
C ASP A 106 -7.89 6.58 -17.04
N VAL A 107 -6.95 6.15 -16.21
CA VAL A 107 -5.61 5.74 -16.65
C VAL A 107 -5.67 4.48 -17.50
N LEU A 108 -6.47 3.48 -17.14
CA LEU A 108 -6.59 2.24 -17.92
C LEU A 108 -7.28 2.44 -19.26
N LYS A 109 -8.15 3.44 -19.41
CA LYS A 109 -8.83 3.78 -20.66
C LYS A 109 -7.94 4.55 -21.63
N ASN A 110 -6.99 5.33 -21.13
CA ASN A 110 -6.09 6.12 -21.96
C ASN A 110 -4.78 5.32 -22.18
N GLU A 111 -4.63 4.71 -23.36
CA GLU A 111 -3.48 3.85 -23.74
C GLU A 111 -2.09 4.52 -23.69
N SER A 112 -1.99 5.79 -23.27
CA SER A 112 -0.78 6.62 -23.30
C SER A 112 -0.04 6.75 -21.96
N VAL A 113 -0.34 5.93 -20.95
CA VAL A 113 0.14 6.17 -19.58
C VAL A 113 1.43 5.41 -19.18
N SER A 114 2.29 6.13 -18.45
CA SER A 114 3.54 5.70 -17.80
C SER A 114 3.52 4.26 -17.27
N THR A 115 4.49 3.48 -17.74
CA THR A 115 4.66 2.07 -17.38
C THR A 115 4.86 1.86 -15.88
N SER A 116 5.31 2.88 -15.12
CA SER A 116 5.73 2.73 -13.72
C SER A 116 4.57 2.63 -12.72
N ALA A 117 3.54 3.49 -12.86
CA ALA A 117 2.37 3.48 -11.98
C ALA A 117 1.46 2.26 -12.26
N ILE A 118 1.30 1.92 -13.54
CA ILE A 118 0.59 0.72 -14.00
C ILE A 118 1.36 -0.53 -13.55
N LYS A 119 2.70 -0.58 -13.65
CA LYS A 119 3.49 -1.71 -13.15
C LYS A 119 3.27 -1.95 -11.66
N PHE A 120 3.25 -0.91 -10.83
CA PHE A 120 3.07 -1.09 -9.39
C PHE A 120 1.65 -1.54 -9.05
N TYR A 121 0.63 -0.90 -9.64
CA TYR A 121 -0.77 -1.30 -9.45
C TYR A 121 -1.09 -2.69 -9.97
N VAL A 122 -0.60 -3.05 -11.15
CA VAL A 122 -0.74 -4.38 -11.74
C VAL A 122 0.08 -5.40 -10.96
N LYS A 123 1.28 -5.05 -10.48
CA LYS A 123 2.11 -5.95 -9.65
C LYS A 123 1.44 -6.22 -8.30
N ILE A 124 0.91 -5.19 -7.62
CA ILE A 124 0.11 -5.37 -6.40
C ILE A 124 -1.16 -6.17 -6.68
N MET A 125 -1.94 -5.83 -7.72
CA MET A 125 -3.15 -6.58 -8.07
C MET A 125 -2.85 -8.04 -8.44
N TYR A 126 -1.74 -8.30 -9.13
CA TYR A 126 -1.26 -9.64 -9.50
C TYR A 126 -0.78 -10.42 -8.28
N LEU A 127 0.03 -9.82 -7.40
CA LEU A 127 0.47 -10.43 -6.13
C LEU A 127 -0.73 -10.74 -5.22
N ILE A 128 -1.69 -9.83 -5.12
CA ILE A 128 -2.95 -10.05 -4.39
C ILE A 128 -3.74 -11.21 -5.03
N SER A 129 -3.85 -11.25 -6.36
CA SER A 129 -4.55 -12.34 -7.07
C SER A 129 -3.88 -13.70 -6.89
N MET A 130 -2.54 -13.77 -6.91
CA MET A 130 -1.79 -15.00 -6.71
C MET A 130 -1.93 -15.53 -5.28
N HIS A 131 -1.89 -14.64 -4.28
CA HIS A 131 -2.13 -15.03 -2.89
C HIS A 131 -3.58 -15.47 -2.66
N ILE A 132 -4.57 -14.80 -3.25
CA ILE A 132 -5.98 -15.23 -3.21
C ILE A 132 -6.14 -16.61 -3.85
N ALA A 133 -5.54 -16.85 -5.03
CA ALA A 133 -5.62 -18.15 -5.71
C ALA A 133 -4.98 -19.28 -4.88
N HIS A 134 -3.85 -19.01 -4.23
CA HIS A 134 -3.21 -19.98 -3.33
C HIS A 134 -4.09 -20.28 -2.10
N ILE A 135 -4.68 -19.26 -1.48
CA ILE A 135 -5.61 -19.43 -0.34
C ILE A 135 -6.84 -20.24 -0.76
N ILE A 136 -7.45 -19.94 -1.91
CA ILE A 136 -8.59 -20.69 -2.44
C ILE A 136 -8.22 -22.16 -2.67
N ASN A 137 -7.05 -22.43 -3.25
CA ASN A 137 -6.58 -23.79 -3.48
C ASN A 137 -6.34 -24.53 -2.16
N CYS A 138 -5.73 -23.90 -1.16
CA CYS A 138 -5.54 -24.48 0.17
C CYS A 138 -6.86 -24.80 0.87
N ILE A 139 -7.83 -23.88 0.83
CA ILE A 139 -9.17 -24.10 1.39
C ILE A 139 -9.89 -25.24 0.66
N SER A 140 -9.81 -25.29 -0.67
CA SER A 140 -10.38 -26.37 -1.47
C SER A 140 -9.78 -27.74 -1.09
N TRP A 141 -8.48 -27.79 -0.84
CA TRP A 141 -7.79 -29.01 -0.41
C TRP A 141 -8.19 -29.43 1.01
N MET A 142 -8.30 -28.48 1.94
CA MET A 142 -8.77 -28.75 3.31
C MET A 142 -10.22 -29.26 3.32
N ILE A 143 -11.10 -28.68 2.50
CA ILE A 143 -12.48 -29.16 2.34
C ILE A 143 -12.50 -30.57 1.77
N GLN A 144 -11.70 -30.86 0.75
CA GLN A 144 -11.60 -32.21 0.17
C GLN A 144 -11.18 -33.25 1.20
N GLN A 145 -10.16 -32.98 2.01
CA GLN A 145 -9.73 -33.90 3.07
C GLN A 145 -10.82 -34.18 4.11
N TYR A 146 -11.59 -33.14 4.50
CA TYR A 146 -12.69 -33.28 5.45
C TYR A 146 -13.91 -34.01 4.89
N THR A 147 -14.15 -33.95 3.58
CA THR A 147 -15.28 -34.65 2.92
C THR A 147 -14.99 -36.09 2.51
N THR A 148 -13.73 -36.53 2.57
CA THR A 148 -13.30 -37.91 2.30
C THR A 148 -13.13 -38.78 3.57
N GLN A 149 -13.53 -38.26 4.73
CA GLN A 149 -13.77 -39.03 5.96
C GLN A 149 -15.28 -39.25 6.14
#